data_AF-A0A2A5EPG5-F1
#
_entry.id   AF-A0A2A5EPG5-F1
#
_cell.length_a   1.000
_cell.length_b   1.000
_cell.length_c   1.000
_cell.angle_alpha   90.00
_cell.angle_beta   90.00
_cell.angle_gamma   90.00
#
_symmetry.space_group_name_H-M   'P 1'
#
loop_
_entity.id
_entity.type
_entity.pdbx_description
1 polymer ?
#
loop_
_entity_poly.entity_id
_entity_poly.type
_entity_poly.pdbx_seq_one_letter_code
_entity_poly.pdbx_strand_id
1 'polypeptide(L)'
;MSENLLIIDGYDRSGRTRLGEAGCTLAGTLYQNMIRRFLPNANITILHPADADEHIPQGASLGDFDAALWTGSSLTIYHDTPEVVRQVELSRTLSANGVPSFGSCWALQIAALAAGGTCRLNPKGREFGIARKITLTDAGRAHALYAGKPIVFDGFTSHFDDVETLPPGATLLAGNQITPIQAAIIEKDGTPFWAVQYHPEYDLAEVAALTRFRMDGLIDDGHFASHEMANSFVADLEALHADPARMDISWRLGIDQDVTDPEIRTREVKNWVENILRTN
;
A
#
# COMPACT_ATOMS: atom_id res chain seq x y z
N MET A 1 27.39 -2.75 -1.42
CA MET A 1 26.90 -3.99 -0.77
C MET A 1 25.43 -4.11 -1.13
N SER A 2 24.85 -5.31 -1.15
CA SER A 2 23.40 -5.44 -1.37
C SER A 2 22.64 -4.84 -0.19
N GLU A 3 21.55 -4.12 -0.48
CA GLU A 3 20.67 -3.54 0.54
C GLU A 3 19.95 -4.65 1.31
N ASN A 4 19.89 -4.53 2.64
CA ASN A 4 19.16 -5.40 3.54
C ASN A 4 17.81 -4.77 3.86
N LEU A 5 16.73 -5.35 3.34
CA LEU A 5 15.38 -4.80 3.45
C LEU A 5 14.49 -5.70 4.31
N LEU A 6 13.71 -5.07 5.18
CA LEU A 6 12.68 -5.73 5.98
C LEU A 6 11.30 -5.44 5.38
N ILE A 7 10.65 -6.44 4.80
CA ILE A 7 9.24 -6.35 4.42
C ILE A 7 8.40 -6.76 5.64
N ILE A 8 7.45 -5.91 6.00
CA ILE A 8 6.54 -6.10 7.12
C ILE A 8 5.16 -6.38 6.56
N ASP A 9 4.77 -7.65 6.58
CA ASP A 9 3.46 -8.09 6.10
C ASP A 9 2.40 -7.87 7.19
N GLY A 10 1.51 -6.90 6.95
CA GLY A 10 0.54 -6.44 7.94
C GLY A 10 -0.64 -7.40 8.16
N TYR A 11 -0.79 -8.43 7.33
CA TYR A 11 -1.86 -9.42 7.49
C TYR A 11 -1.57 -10.34 8.67
N ASP A 12 -2.62 -10.78 9.35
CA ASP A 12 -2.57 -11.87 10.33
C ASP A 12 -2.59 -13.25 9.64
N ARG A 13 -2.25 -14.30 10.39
CA ARG A 13 -2.20 -15.68 9.85
C ARG A 13 -3.50 -16.08 9.14
N SER A 14 -4.66 -15.73 9.71
CA SER A 14 -5.96 -16.03 9.10
C SER A 14 -6.17 -15.26 7.80
N GLY A 15 -5.82 -13.97 7.76
CA GLY A 15 -5.89 -13.15 6.55
C GLY A 15 -5.00 -13.69 5.42
N ARG A 16 -3.75 -14.07 5.74
CA ARG A 16 -2.83 -14.65 4.74
C ARG A 16 -3.34 -15.99 4.21
N THR A 17 -3.85 -16.88 5.06
CA THR A 17 -4.45 -18.15 4.63
C THR A 17 -5.62 -17.91 3.68
N ARG A 18 -6.56 -17.02 4.04
CA ARG A 18 -7.73 -16.73 3.20
C ARG A 18 -7.36 -16.12 1.84
N LEU A 19 -6.36 -15.23 1.79
CA LEU A 19 -5.85 -14.71 0.52
C LEU A 19 -5.28 -15.82 -0.36
N GLY A 20 -4.45 -16.69 0.22
CA GLY A 20 -3.83 -17.80 -0.50
C GLY A 20 -4.86 -18.82 -1.03
N GLU A 21 -5.85 -19.19 -0.21
CA GLU A 21 -6.97 -20.06 -0.61
C GLU A 21 -7.82 -19.44 -1.73
N ALA A 22 -7.93 -18.12 -1.77
CA ALA A 22 -8.62 -17.37 -2.81
C ALA A 22 -7.77 -17.13 -4.07
N GLY A 23 -6.52 -17.61 -4.11
CA GLY A 23 -5.61 -17.44 -5.25
C GLY A 23 -5.06 -16.02 -5.41
N CYS A 24 -5.19 -15.17 -4.39
CA CYS A 24 -4.56 -13.85 -4.37
C CYS A 24 -3.05 -13.99 -4.06
N THR A 25 -2.25 -13.05 -4.55
CA THR A 25 -0.83 -13.02 -4.19
C THR A 25 -0.68 -12.53 -2.75
N LEU A 26 0.16 -13.18 -1.95
CA LEU A 26 0.43 -12.70 -0.59
C LEU A 26 1.08 -11.31 -0.65
N ALA A 27 0.69 -10.42 0.29
CA ALA A 27 1.11 -9.03 0.27
C ALA A 27 2.63 -8.87 0.37
N GLY A 28 3.30 -9.65 1.23
CA GLY A 28 4.76 -9.68 1.31
C GLY A 28 5.42 -10.09 -0.02
N THR A 29 4.81 -11.00 -0.77
CA THR A 29 5.29 -11.42 -2.10
C THR A 29 5.10 -10.31 -3.15
N LEU A 30 3.97 -9.61 -3.15
CA LEU A 30 3.74 -8.45 -4.02
C LEU A 30 4.81 -7.38 -3.81
N TYR A 31 5.10 -7.05 -2.55
CA TYR A 31 6.15 -6.11 -2.19
C TYR A 31 7.54 -6.58 -2.61
N GLN A 32 7.86 -7.86 -2.37
CA GLN A 32 9.13 -8.45 -2.81
C GLN A 32 9.31 -8.35 -4.33
N ASN A 33 8.27 -8.66 -5.10
CA ASN A 33 8.31 -8.59 -6.56
C ASN A 33 8.47 -7.15 -7.05
N MET A 34 7.73 -6.22 -6.44
CA MET A 34 7.81 -4.80 -6.76
C MET A 34 9.21 -4.22 -6.48
N ILE A 35 9.77 -4.45 -5.29
CA ILE A 35 11.07 -3.87 -4.93
C ILE A 35 12.23 -4.46 -5.73
N ARG A 36 12.17 -5.75 -6.10
CA ARG A 36 13.18 -6.40 -6.94
C ARG A 36 13.32 -5.79 -8.33
N ARG A 37 12.31 -5.07 -8.83
CA ARG A 37 12.43 -4.29 -10.08
C ARG A 37 13.47 -3.17 -9.97
N PHE A 38 13.67 -2.62 -8.77
CA PHE A 38 14.57 -1.49 -8.51
C PHE A 38 15.86 -1.92 -7.80
N LEU A 39 15.79 -2.97 -6.98
CA LEU A 39 16.89 -3.53 -6.20
C LEU A 39 16.93 -5.06 -6.40
N PRO A 40 17.38 -5.53 -7.58
CA PRO A 40 17.30 -6.96 -7.95
C PRO A 40 18.14 -7.88 -7.06
N ASN A 41 19.17 -7.33 -6.41
CA ASN A 41 20.10 -8.06 -5.55
C ASN A 41 19.90 -7.81 -4.06
N ALA A 42 18.83 -7.12 -3.65
CA ALA A 42 18.55 -6.84 -2.25
C ALA A 42 18.33 -8.14 -1.45
N ASN A 43 18.88 -8.18 -0.23
CA ASN A 43 18.58 -9.22 0.75
C ASN A 43 17.26 -8.87 1.42
N ILE A 44 16.23 -9.70 1.25
CA ILE A 44 14.87 -9.39 1.72
C ILE A 44 14.47 -10.38 2.80
N THR A 45 14.11 -9.87 3.96
CA THR A 45 13.41 -10.63 5.02
C THR A 45 11.95 -10.20 5.05
N ILE A 46 11.04 -11.17 5.11
CA ILE A 46 9.60 -10.90 5.31
C ILE A 46 9.26 -11.28 6.76
N LEU A 47 8.67 -10.34 7.49
CA LEU A 47 8.23 -10.49 8.88
C LEU A 47 6.71 -10.35 8.97
N HIS A 48 6.07 -11.20 9.78
CA HIS A 48 4.62 -11.21 10.02
C HIS A 48 4.27 -10.75 11.46
N PRO A 49 4.42 -9.46 11.81
CA PRO A 49 4.28 -8.97 13.19
C PRO A 49 2.88 -9.11 13.80
N ALA A 50 1.86 -9.35 12.96
CA ALA A 50 0.52 -9.68 13.44
C ALA A 50 0.51 -11.03 14.17
N ASP A 51 1.46 -11.93 13.93
CA ASP A 51 1.55 -13.22 14.58
C ASP A 51 2.41 -13.12 15.85
N ALA A 52 1.90 -13.58 16.99
CA ALA A 52 2.55 -13.40 18.29
C ALA A 52 3.87 -14.18 18.45
N ASP A 53 4.04 -15.25 17.68
CA ASP A 53 5.21 -16.12 17.63
C ASP A 53 6.27 -15.68 16.62
N GLU A 54 6.00 -14.60 15.87
CA GLU A 54 6.91 -14.09 14.86
C GLU A 54 7.94 -13.12 15.47
N HIS A 55 9.21 -13.35 15.14
CA HIS A 55 10.32 -12.52 15.58
C HIS A 55 11.28 -12.28 14.42
N ILE A 56 12.06 -11.19 14.50
CA ILE A 56 13.19 -11.00 13.60
C ILE A 56 14.17 -12.18 13.69
N PRO A 57 14.89 -12.51 12.60
CA PRO A 57 15.82 -13.64 12.60
C PRO A 57 16.81 -13.59 13.76
N GLN A 58 17.11 -14.75 14.35
CA GLN A 58 18.04 -14.83 15.47
C GLN A 58 19.40 -14.22 15.10
N GLY A 59 19.87 -13.29 15.92
CA GLY A 59 21.15 -12.60 15.71
C GLY A 59 21.06 -11.34 14.84
N ALA A 60 19.90 -11.02 14.28
CA ALA A 60 19.63 -9.72 13.67
C ALA A 60 19.03 -8.73 14.68
N SER A 61 19.28 -7.45 14.46
CA SER A 61 18.62 -6.32 15.12
C SER A 61 17.79 -5.54 14.10
N LEU A 62 16.78 -4.78 14.56
CA LEU A 62 16.01 -3.93 13.64
C LEU A 62 16.88 -2.86 12.96
N GLY A 63 17.93 -2.39 13.64
CA GLY A 63 18.88 -1.42 13.08
C GLY A 63 19.84 -2.01 12.04
N ASP A 64 19.81 -3.33 11.80
CA ASP A 64 20.65 -3.98 10.78
C ASP A 64 20.05 -3.87 9.37
N PHE A 65 18.80 -3.40 9.26
CA PHE A 65 18.11 -3.20 7.99
C PHE A 65 18.27 -1.77 7.49
N ASP A 66 18.55 -1.62 6.20
CA ASP A 66 18.70 -0.31 5.55
C ASP A 66 17.37 0.42 5.43
N ALA A 67 16.26 -0.32 5.32
CA ALA A 67 14.91 0.22 5.37
C ALA A 67 13.85 -0.85 5.63
N ALA A 68 12.65 -0.40 6.01
CA ALA A 68 11.46 -1.23 6.12
C ALA A 68 10.39 -0.90 5.06
N LEU A 69 9.71 -1.92 4.57
CA LEU A 69 8.66 -1.85 3.56
C LEU A 69 7.37 -2.46 4.12
N TRP A 70 6.33 -1.67 4.28
CA TRP A 70 5.09 -2.07 4.96
C TRP A 70 3.97 -2.35 3.96
N THR A 71 3.38 -3.53 4.04
CA THR A 71 2.28 -3.93 3.17
C THR A 71 0.93 -3.41 3.67
N GLY A 72 -0.13 -3.67 2.89
CA GLY A 72 -1.51 -3.55 3.35
C GLY A 72 -1.90 -4.61 4.41
N SER A 73 -3.12 -4.52 4.92
CA SER A 73 -3.69 -5.51 5.85
C SER A 73 -5.20 -5.64 5.68
N SER A 74 -5.77 -6.75 6.15
CA SER A 74 -7.21 -6.88 6.39
C SER A 74 -7.64 -6.55 7.82
N LEU A 75 -6.71 -6.16 8.69
CA LEU A 75 -7.00 -5.68 10.04
C LEU A 75 -7.62 -4.28 10.00
N THR A 76 -8.22 -3.89 11.12
CA THR A 76 -8.83 -2.57 11.31
C THR A 76 -7.98 -1.76 12.28
N ILE A 77 -7.48 -0.62 11.83
CA ILE A 77 -6.35 0.07 12.49
C ILE A 77 -6.72 0.66 13.85
N TYR A 78 -7.97 1.06 14.03
CA TYR A 78 -8.46 1.66 15.27
C TYR A 78 -8.99 0.62 16.27
N HIS A 79 -8.89 -0.68 15.97
CA HIS A 79 -9.16 -1.72 16.96
C HIS A 79 -7.94 -1.92 17.88
N ASP A 80 -8.18 -1.95 19.19
CA ASP A 80 -7.17 -2.27 20.20
C ASP A 80 -7.01 -3.80 20.32
N THR A 81 -6.48 -4.43 19.26
CA THR A 81 -6.13 -5.85 19.29
C THR A 81 -4.62 -6.05 19.37
N PRO A 82 -4.15 -7.18 19.94
CA PRO A 82 -2.72 -7.45 20.04
C PRO A 82 -1.97 -7.39 18.69
N GLU A 83 -2.61 -7.79 17.60
CA GLU A 83 -2.07 -7.76 16.23
C GLU A 83 -1.77 -6.33 15.78
N VAL A 84 -2.67 -5.39 16.09
CA VAL A 84 -2.52 -3.97 15.75
C VAL A 84 -1.47 -3.32 16.64
N VAL A 85 -1.55 -3.55 17.95
CA VAL A 85 -0.62 -2.97 18.93
C VAL A 85 0.83 -3.37 18.61
N ARG A 86 1.09 -4.65 18.32
CA ARG A 86 2.43 -5.13 17.93
C ARG A 86 3.01 -4.36 16.74
N GLN A 87 2.18 -4.06 15.74
CA GLN A 87 2.62 -3.39 14.52
C GLN A 87 2.87 -1.90 14.72
N VAL A 88 2.02 -1.22 15.50
CA VAL A 88 2.24 0.18 15.87
C VAL A 88 3.53 0.32 16.68
N GLU A 89 3.77 -0.56 17.66
CA GLU A 89 5.01 -0.55 18.45
C GLU A 89 6.25 -0.89 17.62
N LEU A 90 6.14 -1.81 16.65
CA LEU A 90 7.22 -2.10 15.71
C LEU A 90 7.58 -0.87 14.87
N SER A 91 6.58 -0.12 14.38
CA SER A 91 6.81 1.13 13.64
C SER A 91 7.52 2.19 14.50
N ARG A 92 7.12 2.34 15.77
CA ARG A 92 7.82 3.21 16.74
C ARG A 92 9.27 2.78 16.94
N THR A 93 9.49 1.48 17.10
CA THR A 93 10.83 0.92 17.33
C THR A 93 11.75 1.12 16.12
N LEU A 94 11.26 0.88 14.90
CA LEU A 94 12.03 1.12 13.67
C LEU A 94 12.42 2.59 13.52
N SER A 95 11.47 3.50 13.78
CA SER A 95 11.72 4.95 13.75
C SER A 95 12.80 5.36 14.76
N ALA A 96 12.73 4.85 15.99
CA ALA A 96 13.73 5.12 17.03
C ALA A 96 15.13 4.55 16.73
N ASN A 97 15.21 3.52 15.87
CA ASN A 97 16.47 2.94 15.40
C ASN A 97 16.98 3.57 14.09
N GLY A 98 16.34 4.63 13.58
CA GLY A 98 16.79 5.30 12.37
C GLY A 98 16.46 4.55 11.07
N VAL A 99 15.54 3.57 11.09
CA VAL A 99 15.23 2.74 9.92
C VAL A 99 14.11 3.40 9.10
N PRO A 100 14.41 4.02 7.95
CA PRO A 100 13.41 4.70 7.15
C PRO A 100 12.42 3.69 6.58
N SER A 101 11.18 4.14 6.35
CA SER A 101 10.09 3.26 5.92
C SER A 101 9.36 3.76 4.69
N PHE A 102 8.86 2.82 3.90
CA PHE A 102 7.84 3.07 2.88
C PHE A 102 6.69 2.06 2.99
N GLY A 103 5.48 2.44 2.59
CA GLY A 103 4.42 1.45 2.45
C GLY A 103 3.09 1.97 1.90
N SER A 104 2.14 1.04 1.74
CA SER A 104 0.81 1.28 1.18
C SER A 104 -0.31 0.94 2.16
N CYS A 105 -1.43 1.65 2.03
CA CYS A 105 -2.69 1.41 2.74
C CYS A 105 -2.51 1.38 4.27
N TRP A 106 -2.51 0.18 4.86
CA TRP A 106 -2.25 -0.08 6.28
C TRP A 106 -0.99 0.64 6.79
N ALA A 107 0.05 0.71 5.97
CA ALA A 107 1.30 1.39 6.31
C ALA A 107 1.12 2.88 6.65
N LEU A 108 0.31 3.60 5.88
CA LEU A 108 0.02 5.01 6.11
C LEU A 108 -0.70 5.20 7.45
N GLN A 109 -1.61 4.28 7.77
CA GLN A 109 -2.40 4.30 9.00
C GLN A 109 -1.53 3.97 10.22
N ILE A 110 -0.67 2.94 10.12
CA ILE A 110 0.34 2.59 11.13
C ILE A 110 1.28 3.77 11.39
N ALA A 111 1.83 4.37 10.33
CA ALA A 111 2.72 5.52 10.45
C ALA A 111 2.03 6.69 11.15
N ALA A 112 0.78 6.99 10.79
CA ALA A 112 0.01 8.06 11.41
C ALA A 112 -0.22 7.79 12.90
N LEU A 113 -0.72 6.60 13.29
CA LEU A 113 -0.94 6.26 14.69
C LEU A 113 0.36 6.22 15.50
N ALA A 114 1.44 5.68 14.94
CA ALA A 114 2.73 5.59 15.61
C ALA A 114 3.29 6.98 15.97
N ALA A 115 3.03 7.98 15.13
CA ALA A 115 3.47 9.37 15.29
C ALA A 115 2.42 10.31 15.93
N GLY A 116 1.27 9.80 16.39
CA GLY A 116 0.28 10.57 17.15
C GLY A 116 -0.85 11.20 16.33
N GLY A 117 -1.07 10.74 15.10
CA GLY A 117 -2.28 11.00 14.32
C GLY A 117 -3.43 10.06 14.71
N THR A 118 -4.54 10.14 13.98
CA THR A 118 -5.72 9.29 14.19
C THR A 118 -6.20 8.65 12.90
N CYS A 119 -6.83 7.49 13.02
CA CYS A 119 -7.46 6.77 11.92
C CYS A 119 -8.91 6.43 12.28
N ARG A 120 -9.73 6.18 11.27
CA ARG A 120 -11.15 5.85 11.43
C ARG A 120 -11.66 5.01 10.27
N LEU A 121 -12.91 4.57 10.37
CA LEU A 121 -13.68 4.12 9.22
C LEU A 121 -13.98 5.32 8.31
N ASN A 122 -13.67 5.23 7.02
CA ASN A 122 -13.92 6.31 6.08
C ASN A 122 -15.43 6.62 6.02
N PRO A 123 -15.86 7.86 6.33
CA PRO A 123 -17.27 8.23 6.31
C PRO A 123 -17.90 8.22 4.90
N LYS A 124 -17.08 8.12 3.84
CA LYS A 124 -17.52 7.97 2.46
C LYS A 124 -17.59 6.51 2.00
N GLY A 125 -17.35 5.56 2.90
CA GLY A 125 -17.36 4.13 2.62
C GLY A 125 -16.04 3.64 2.03
N ARG A 126 -16.06 2.39 1.58
CA ARG A 126 -14.92 1.69 1.00
C ARG A 126 -14.48 2.38 -0.29
N GLU A 127 -13.17 2.49 -0.49
CA GLU A 127 -12.60 2.78 -1.81
C GLU A 127 -11.91 1.52 -2.34
N PHE A 128 -12.48 0.94 -3.40
CA PHE A 128 -12.04 -0.34 -3.94
C PHE A 128 -11.86 -0.31 -5.46
N GLY A 129 -10.89 -1.07 -5.94
CA GLY A 129 -10.60 -1.21 -7.35
C GLY A 129 -9.79 -0.02 -7.84
N ILE A 130 -10.36 0.82 -8.69
CA ILE A 130 -9.65 1.95 -9.30
C ILE A 130 -10.08 3.24 -8.60
N ALA A 131 -9.23 3.74 -7.71
CA ALA A 131 -9.36 5.05 -7.10
C ALA A 131 -9.09 6.14 -8.12
N ARG A 132 -10.03 7.08 -8.23
CA ARG A 132 -10.03 8.09 -9.30
C ARG A 132 -9.45 9.41 -8.85
N LYS A 133 -8.75 10.07 -9.77
CA LYS A 133 -8.37 11.48 -9.66
C LYS A 133 -7.60 11.78 -8.37
N ILE A 134 -6.70 10.89 -7.98
CA ILE A 134 -5.74 11.17 -6.91
C ILE A 134 -4.92 12.37 -7.38
N THR A 135 -5.03 13.45 -6.63
CA THR A 135 -4.49 14.75 -7.02
C THR A 135 -3.41 15.17 -6.04
N LEU A 136 -2.24 15.53 -6.58
CA LEU A 136 -1.14 16.06 -5.79
C LEU A 136 -1.47 17.45 -5.24
N THR A 137 -1.18 17.64 -3.95
CA THR A 137 -1.11 18.97 -3.33
C THR A 137 0.12 19.73 -3.86
N ASP A 138 0.23 21.03 -3.56
CA ASP A 138 1.44 21.79 -3.92
C ASP A 138 2.70 21.18 -3.29
N ALA A 139 2.60 20.67 -2.06
CA ALA A 139 3.67 19.94 -1.42
C ALA A 139 3.98 18.62 -2.16
N GLY A 140 2.95 17.87 -2.56
CA GLY A 140 3.10 16.66 -3.38
C GLY A 140 3.84 16.91 -4.70
N ARG A 141 3.49 17.99 -5.40
CA ARG A 141 4.13 18.38 -6.68
C ARG A 141 5.60 18.74 -6.51
N ALA A 142 5.97 19.29 -5.36
CA ALA A 142 7.34 19.67 -5.05
C ALA A 142 8.17 18.53 -4.44
N HIS A 143 7.54 17.46 -3.98
CA HIS A 143 8.20 16.39 -3.23
C HIS A 143 8.82 15.32 -4.14
N ALA A 144 10.02 14.84 -3.76
CA ALA A 144 10.77 13.87 -4.54
C ALA A 144 10.01 12.55 -4.79
N LEU A 145 9.15 12.13 -3.85
CA LEU A 145 8.26 10.96 -3.99
C LEU A 145 7.51 10.96 -5.33
N TYR A 146 7.07 12.12 -5.82
CA TYR A 146 6.26 12.24 -7.02
C TYR A 146 7.00 12.81 -8.23
N ALA A 147 8.33 12.91 -8.18
CA ALA A 147 9.14 13.33 -9.32
C ALA A 147 8.80 12.49 -10.56
N GLY A 148 8.36 13.15 -11.63
CA GLY A 148 7.99 12.50 -12.89
C GLY A 148 6.66 11.73 -12.89
N LYS A 149 5.83 11.82 -11.83
CA LYS A 149 4.46 11.29 -11.84
C LYS A 149 3.47 12.36 -12.32
N PRO A 150 2.39 12.00 -13.04
CA PRO A 150 1.30 12.94 -13.34
C PRO A 150 0.73 13.60 -12.07
N ILE A 151 0.29 14.85 -12.21
CA ILE A 151 -0.30 15.63 -11.10
C ILE A 151 -1.63 15.06 -10.63
N VAL A 152 -2.39 14.51 -11.58
CA VAL A 152 -3.64 13.78 -11.34
C VAL A 152 -3.45 12.41 -11.95
N PHE A 153 -3.72 11.38 -11.16
CA PHE A 153 -3.56 9.99 -11.58
C PHE A 153 -4.60 9.12 -10.87
N ASP A 154 -4.84 7.94 -11.42
CA ASP A 154 -5.60 6.87 -10.80
C ASP A 154 -4.66 5.86 -10.13
N GLY A 155 -5.17 5.14 -9.14
CA GLY A 155 -4.43 4.13 -8.38
C GLY A 155 -5.32 2.97 -7.98
N PHE A 156 -4.73 1.86 -7.54
CA PHE A 156 -5.52 0.74 -7.03
C PHE A 156 -5.72 0.85 -5.52
N THR A 157 -6.94 0.63 -5.04
CA THR A 157 -7.26 0.69 -3.61
C THR A 157 -8.06 -0.52 -3.15
N SER A 158 -7.93 -0.86 -1.87
CA SER A 158 -8.79 -1.83 -1.20
C SER A 158 -8.82 -1.50 0.30
N HIS A 159 -9.47 -0.40 0.68
CA HIS A 159 -9.52 0.05 2.07
C HIS A 159 -10.92 0.51 2.49
N PHE A 160 -11.17 0.36 3.78
CA PHE A 160 -12.30 0.97 4.51
C PHE A 160 -11.81 2.09 5.41
N ASP A 161 -10.67 1.85 6.06
CA ASP A 161 -10.10 2.75 7.03
C ASP A 161 -9.28 3.84 6.33
N ASP A 162 -9.36 5.06 6.84
CA ASP A 162 -8.51 6.17 6.42
C ASP A 162 -7.84 6.85 7.62
N VAL A 163 -6.75 7.57 7.33
CA VAL A 163 -6.20 8.52 8.30
C VAL A 163 -7.19 9.68 8.41
N GLU A 164 -7.68 9.96 9.62
CA GLU A 164 -8.56 11.09 9.89
C GLU A 164 -7.75 12.36 10.13
N THR A 165 -6.70 12.25 10.95
CA THR A 165 -5.80 13.36 11.25
C THR A 165 -4.35 12.91 11.08
N LEU A 166 -3.59 13.67 10.29
CA LEU A 166 -2.16 13.48 10.19
C LEU A 166 -1.48 13.93 11.49
N PRO A 167 -0.39 13.26 11.91
CA PRO A 167 0.39 13.67 13.07
C PRO A 167 1.05 15.05 12.84
N PRO A 168 1.40 15.78 13.92
CA PRO A 168 2.11 17.05 13.80
C PRO A 168 3.40 16.92 12.97
N GLY A 169 3.63 17.87 12.07
CA GLY A 169 4.82 17.88 11.20
C GLY A 169 4.72 17.00 9.95
N ALA A 170 3.68 16.18 9.80
CA ALA A 170 3.47 15.42 8.58
C ALA A 170 3.12 16.32 7.39
N THR A 171 3.52 15.89 6.20
CA THR A 171 3.28 16.59 4.94
C THR A 171 2.27 15.82 4.11
N LEU A 172 1.07 16.38 3.90
CA LEU A 172 0.06 15.84 3.00
C LEU A 172 0.48 16.04 1.53
N LEU A 173 0.63 14.94 0.79
CA LEU A 173 1.10 14.99 -0.60
C LEU A 173 -0.01 14.78 -1.63
N ALA A 174 -1.01 13.96 -1.34
CA ALA A 174 -2.07 13.66 -2.30
C ALA A 174 -3.40 13.33 -1.60
N GLY A 175 -4.50 13.55 -2.31
CA GLY A 175 -5.85 13.19 -1.86
C GLY A 175 -6.81 13.09 -3.04
N ASN A 176 -8.00 12.53 -2.80
CA ASN A 176 -9.11 12.59 -3.75
C ASN A 176 -10.45 12.82 -3.04
N GLN A 177 -11.54 12.69 -3.79
CA GLN A 177 -12.87 12.93 -3.25
C GLN A 177 -13.29 11.89 -2.20
N ILE A 178 -12.82 10.64 -2.26
CA ILE A 178 -13.23 9.57 -1.34
C ILE A 178 -12.32 9.55 -0.11
N THR A 179 -11.02 9.67 -0.30
CA THR A 179 -10.02 9.68 0.77
C THR A 179 -9.16 10.92 0.67
N PRO A 180 -9.33 11.90 1.59
CA PRO A 180 -8.58 13.16 1.55
C PRO A 180 -7.07 13.00 1.74
N ILE A 181 -6.62 11.93 2.40
CA ILE A 181 -5.21 11.64 2.69
C ILE A 181 -4.83 10.35 1.94
N GLN A 182 -4.47 10.51 0.66
CA GLN A 182 -3.99 9.41 -0.19
C GLN A 182 -2.48 9.21 -0.11
N ALA A 183 -1.72 10.21 0.35
CA ALA A 183 -0.29 10.08 0.58
C ALA A 183 0.23 11.14 1.54
N ALA A 184 1.17 10.75 2.40
CA ALA A 184 1.84 11.68 3.31
C ALA A 184 3.28 11.26 3.60
N ILE A 185 4.09 12.25 3.95
CA ILE A 185 5.38 12.04 4.61
C ILE A 185 5.17 12.23 6.11
N ILE A 186 5.51 11.23 6.89
CA ILE A 186 5.39 11.23 8.34
C ILE A 186 6.80 11.03 8.89
N GLU A 187 7.24 11.94 9.76
CA GLU A 187 8.54 11.83 10.42
C GLU A 187 8.34 11.52 11.89
N LYS A 188 9.11 10.56 12.40
CA LYS A 188 9.14 10.24 13.83
C LYS A 188 10.59 9.98 14.25
N ASP A 189 11.01 10.63 15.33
CA ASP A 189 12.37 10.53 15.88
C ASP A 189 13.47 10.88 14.85
N GLY A 190 13.17 11.79 13.90
CA GLY A 190 14.07 12.16 12.81
C GLY A 190 14.11 11.17 11.64
N THR A 191 13.28 10.11 11.69
CA THR A 191 13.25 9.04 10.70
C THR A 191 12.03 9.19 9.79
N PRO A 192 12.22 9.23 8.45
CA PRO A 192 11.12 9.43 7.52
C PRO A 192 10.34 8.14 7.22
N PHE A 193 9.03 8.27 7.15
CA PHE A 193 8.09 7.27 6.64
C PHE A 193 7.32 7.87 5.47
N TRP A 194 7.55 7.35 4.26
CA TRP A 194 6.84 7.77 3.05
C TRP A 194 5.70 6.78 2.79
N ALA A 195 4.44 7.23 2.88
CA ALA A 195 3.32 6.31 2.80
C ALA A 195 2.21 6.79 1.87
N VAL A 196 1.60 5.84 1.18
CA VAL A 196 0.47 6.03 0.27
C VAL A 196 -0.72 5.18 0.75
N GLN A 197 -1.95 5.58 0.45
CA GLN A 197 -3.16 4.83 0.81
C GLN A 197 -3.56 3.82 -0.28
N TYR A 198 -3.20 4.11 -1.54
CA TYR A 198 -3.33 3.20 -2.68
C TYR A 198 -2.16 2.21 -2.75
N HIS A 199 -2.27 1.23 -3.63
CA HIS A 199 -1.38 0.07 -3.76
C HIS A 199 -0.59 0.10 -5.09
N PRO A 200 0.62 0.68 -5.12
CA PRO A 200 1.50 0.62 -6.29
C PRO A 200 1.86 -0.83 -6.69
N GLU A 201 1.87 -1.74 -5.72
CA GLU A 201 2.22 -3.15 -5.89
C GLU A 201 1.13 -3.97 -6.60
N TYR A 202 -0.10 -3.46 -6.69
CA TYR A 202 -1.18 -4.13 -7.40
C TYR A 202 -1.08 -3.93 -8.91
N ASP A 203 -1.64 -4.87 -9.65
CA ASP A 203 -1.96 -4.72 -11.06
C ASP A 203 -3.42 -5.12 -11.32
N LEU A 204 -3.84 -5.10 -12.59
CA LEU A 204 -5.20 -5.46 -12.98
C LEU A 204 -5.57 -6.90 -12.57
N ALA A 205 -4.63 -7.85 -12.63
CA ALA A 205 -4.90 -9.24 -12.26
C ALA A 205 -5.10 -9.38 -10.74
N GLU A 206 -4.32 -8.66 -9.94
CA GLU A 206 -4.48 -8.65 -8.49
C GLU A 206 -5.83 -8.01 -8.09
N VAL A 207 -6.23 -6.90 -8.73
CA VAL A 207 -7.55 -6.30 -8.47
C VAL A 207 -8.69 -7.25 -8.88
N ALA A 208 -8.53 -8.01 -9.97
CA ALA A 208 -9.49 -9.03 -10.37
C ALA A 208 -9.61 -10.15 -9.32
N ALA A 209 -8.48 -10.65 -8.80
CA ALA A 209 -8.44 -11.66 -7.75
C ALA A 209 -9.10 -11.15 -6.44
N LEU A 210 -8.75 -9.94 -6.01
CA LEU A 210 -9.35 -9.30 -4.84
C LEU A 210 -10.84 -9.05 -5.00
N THR A 211 -11.30 -8.72 -6.21
CA THR A 211 -12.73 -8.55 -6.51
C THR A 211 -13.47 -9.87 -6.31
N ARG A 212 -12.91 -11.00 -6.77
CA ARG A 212 -13.50 -12.33 -6.52
C ARG A 212 -13.53 -12.64 -5.03
N PHE A 213 -12.41 -12.46 -4.35
CA PHE A 213 -12.28 -12.76 -2.93
C PHE A 213 -13.27 -11.98 -2.06
N ARG A 214 -13.57 -10.73 -2.45
CA ARG A 214 -14.41 -9.81 -1.68
C ARG A 214 -15.80 -9.59 -2.30
N MET A 215 -16.20 -10.43 -3.26
CA MET A 215 -17.34 -10.16 -4.15
C MET A 215 -18.63 -9.86 -3.38
N ASP A 216 -19.01 -10.73 -2.44
CA ASP A 216 -20.25 -10.56 -1.68
C ASP A 216 -20.24 -9.24 -0.90
N GLY A 217 -19.15 -8.94 -0.18
CA GLY A 217 -19.01 -7.69 0.55
C GLY A 217 -18.99 -6.45 -0.36
N LEU A 218 -18.46 -6.57 -1.58
CA LEU A 218 -18.49 -5.47 -2.56
C LEU A 218 -19.90 -5.23 -3.11
N ILE A 219 -20.72 -6.28 -3.23
CA ILE A 219 -22.12 -6.17 -3.61
C ILE A 219 -22.92 -5.55 -2.45
N ASP A 220 -22.71 -6.03 -1.22
CA ASP A 220 -23.37 -5.50 -0.02
C ASP A 220 -23.08 -4.00 0.19
N ASP A 221 -21.84 -3.57 -0.08
CA ASP A 221 -21.42 -2.17 -0.03
C ASP A 221 -21.91 -1.33 -1.22
N GLY A 222 -22.55 -1.95 -2.23
CA GLY A 222 -23.08 -1.28 -3.41
C GLY A 222 -22.06 -0.94 -4.50
N HIS A 223 -20.85 -1.50 -4.46
CA HIS A 223 -19.87 -1.35 -5.56
C HIS A 223 -20.30 -2.09 -6.83
N PHE A 224 -21.05 -3.19 -6.68
CA PHE A 224 -21.64 -3.93 -7.80
C PHE A 224 -23.11 -4.22 -7.51
N ALA A 225 -23.98 -4.10 -8.51
CA ALA A 225 -25.40 -4.40 -8.34
C ALA A 225 -25.72 -5.91 -8.28
N SER A 226 -24.80 -6.76 -8.74
CA SER A 226 -24.96 -8.22 -8.75
C SER A 226 -23.62 -8.93 -8.95
N HIS A 227 -23.61 -10.24 -8.66
CA HIS A 227 -22.49 -11.13 -9.01
C HIS A 227 -22.17 -11.11 -10.50
N GLU A 228 -23.17 -10.97 -11.37
CA GLU A 228 -22.95 -10.90 -12.81
C GLU A 228 -22.12 -9.66 -13.19
N MET A 229 -22.45 -8.49 -12.63
CA MET A 229 -21.69 -7.27 -12.87
C MET A 229 -20.27 -7.34 -12.30
N ALA A 230 -20.11 -7.90 -11.09
CA ALA A 230 -18.80 -8.11 -10.49
C ALA A 230 -17.93 -9.07 -11.33
N ASN A 231 -18.51 -10.17 -11.82
CA ASN A 231 -17.81 -11.11 -12.70
C ASN A 231 -17.46 -10.49 -14.06
N SER A 232 -18.33 -9.65 -14.63
CA SER A 232 -18.02 -8.92 -15.86
C SER A 232 -16.85 -7.96 -15.66
N PHE A 233 -16.78 -7.26 -14.52
CA PHE A 233 -15.66 -6.39 -14.19
C PHE A 233 -14.35 -7.18 -14.04
N VAL A 234 -14.39 -8.32 -13.34
CA VAL A 234 -13.24 -9.24 -13.23
C VAL A 234 -12.76 -9.69 -14.61
N ALA A 235 -13.66 -10.13 -15.48
CA ALA A 235 -13.30 -10.58 -16.83
C ALA A 235 -12.68 -9.46 -17.67
N ASP A 236 -13.18 -8.23 -17.55
CA ASP A 236 -12.61 -7.06 -18.21
C ASP A 236 -11.19 -6.77 -17.73
N LEU A 237 -10.94 -6.80 -16.41
CA LEU A 237 -9.60 -6.59 -15.85
C LEU A 237 -8.61 -7.66 -16.32
N GLU A 238 -9.01 -8.93 -16.33
CA GLU A 238 -8.15 -10.03 -16.79
C GLU A 238 -7.86 -9.95 -18.29
N ALA A 239 -8.86 -9.61 -19.09
CA ALA A 239 -8.68 -9.43 -20.53
C ALA A 239 -7.75 -8.25 -20.83
N LEU A 240 -7.88 -7.14 -20.10
CA LEU A 240 -7.01 -5.98 -20.26
C LEU A 240 -5.59 -6.23 -19.71
N HIS A 241 -5.45 -7.05 -18.66
CA HIS A 241 -4.14 -7.49 -18.19
C HIS A 241 -3.42 -8.35 -19.22
N ALA A 242 -4.14 -9.28 -19.87
CA ALA A 242 -3.60 -10.17 -20.89
C ALA A 242 -3.27 -9.43 -22.19
N ASP A 243 -4.08 -8.44 -22.57
CA ASP A 243 -3.87 -7.59 -23.75
C ASP A 243 -4.14 -6.11 -23.41
N PRO A 244 -3.08 -5.35 -23.03
CA PRO A 244 -3.19 -3.93 -22.72
C PRO A 244 -3.64 -3.06 -23.91
N ALA A 245 -3.66 -3.58 -25.14
CA ALA A 245 -4.11 -2.84 -26.32
C ALA A 245 -5.65 -2.82 -26.48
N ARG A 246 -6.40 -3.49 -25.59
CA ARG A 246 -7.87 -3.55 -25.59
C ARG A 246 -8.53 -2.23 -25.21
N MET A 247 -8.51 -1.28 -26.16
CA MET A 247 -9.08 0.05 -26.02
C MET A 247 -10.59 0.03 -25.71
N ASP A 248 -11.32 -0.98 -26.18
CA ASP A 248 -12.75 -1.16 -25.89
C ASP A 248 -13.03 -1.41 -24.40
N ILE A 249 -12.08 -2.03 -23.70
CA ILE A 249 -12.14 -2.27 -22.25
C ILE A 249 -11.57 -1.07 -21.50
N SER A 250 -10.35 -0.62 -21.84
CA SER A 250 -9.71 0.48 -21.12
C SER A 250 -10.55 1.76 -21.16
N TRP A 251 -11.15 2.09 -22.32
CA TRP A 251 -12.06 3.23 -22.45
C TRP A 251 -13.32 3.08 -21.60
N ARG A 252 -13.96 1.89 -21.61
CA ARG A 252 -15.17 1.62 -20.83
C ARG A 252 -14.91 1.71 -19.34
N LEU A 253 -13.79 1.17 -18.88
CA LEU A 253 -13.35 1.25 -17.49
C LEU A 253 -12.70 2.59 -17.17
N GLY A 254 -12.46 3.48 -18.13
CA GLY A 254 -11.72 4.73 -17.93
C GLY A 254 -10.31 4.52 -17.37
N ILE A 255 -9.65 3.42 -17.71
CA ILE A 255 -8.30 3.07 -17.23
C ILE A 255 -7.27 3.61 -18.20
N ASP A 256 -6.26 4.30 -17.67
CA ASP A 256 -5.16 4.87 -18.44
C ASP A 256 -3.79 4.26 -18.04
N GLN A 257 -2.71 4.86 -18.56
CA GLN A 257 -1.33 4.41 -18.33
C GLN A 257 -0.88 4.57 -16.87
N ASP A 258 -1.52 5.42 -16.09
CA ASP A 258 -1.19 5.61 -14.68
C ASP A 258 -1.35 4.35 -13.82
N VAL A 259 -2.28 3.46 -14.18
CA VAL A 259 -2.44 2.15 -13.53
C VAL A 259 -1.95 0.97 -14.39
N THR A 260 -1.93 1.09 -15.72
CA THR A 260 -1.50 0.01 -16.62
C THR A 260 0.01 -0.01 -16.89
N ASP A 261 0.67 1.14 -16.94
CA ASP A 261 2.12 1.23 -17.11
C ASP A 261 2.82 1.05 -15.74
N PRO A 262 3.56 -0.05 -15.54
CA PRO A 262 4.23 -0.31 -14.29
C PRO A 262 5.36 0.69 -13.99
N GLU A 263 5.85 1.49 -14.93
CA GLU A 263 6.81 2.58 -14.66
C GLU A 263 6.16 3.82 -14.07
N ILE A 264 4.88 4.08 -14.38
CA ILE A 264 4.11 5.19 -13.81
C ILE A 264 3.49 4.76 -12.48
N ARG A 265 2.91 3.55 -12.44
CA ARG A 265 2.23 3.01 -11.26
C ARG A 265 3.15 2.90 -10.04
N THR A 266 4.39 2.45 -10.23
CA THR A 266 5.37 2.27 -9.14
C THR A 266 6.41 3.39 -9.06
N ARG A 267 6.13 4.56 -9.63
CA ARG A 267 7.09 5.69 -9.69
C ARG A 267 7.52 6.14 -8.30
N GLU A 268 6.59 6.15 -7.35
CA GLU A 268 6.77 6.48 -5.94
C GLU A 268 7.82 5.60 -5.27
N VAL A 269 7.77 4.30 -5.55
CA VAL A 269 8.69 3.30 -4.99
C VAL A 269 10.09 3.51 -5.56
N LYS A 270 10.19 3.72 -6.87
CA LYS A 270 11.48 4.07 -7.51
C LYS A 270 12.08 5.31 -6.87
N ASN A 271 11.29 6.37 -6.76
CA ASN A 271 11.73 7.65 -6.22
C ASN A 271 12.14 7.52 -4.74
N TRP A 272 11.41 6.75 -3.95
CA TRP A 272 11.78 6.45 -2.56
C TRP A 272 13.13 5.72 -2.49
N VAL A 273 13.34 4.66 -3.29
CA VAL A 273 14.62 3.95 -3.35
C VAL A 273 15.77 4.91 -3.71
N GLU A 274 15.57 5.76 -4.71
CA GLU A 274 16.59 6.72 -5.17
C GLU A 274 16.92 7.80 -4.13
N ASN A 275 15.96 8.20 -3.30
CA ASN A 275 16.13 9.32 -2.35
C ASN A 275 16.42 8.88 -0.90
N ILE A 276 16.07 7.65 -0.52
CA ILE A 276 16.25 7.15 0.85
C ILE A 276 17.36 6.11 0.92
N LEU A 277 17.42 5.17 -0.02
CA LEU A 277 18.39 4.06 0.03
C LEU A 277 19.70 4.36 -0.69
N ARG A 278 19.69 5.24 -1.69
CA ARG A 278 20.89 5.54 -2.51
C ARG A 278 21.59 6.85 -2.18
N THR A 279 21.04 7.62 -1.25
CA THR A 279 21.59 8.94 -0.84
C THR A 279 22.48 8.84 0.39
N ASN A 280 22.70 7.62 0.91
CA ASN A 280 23.57 7.30 2.05
C ASN A 280 24.85 6.61 1.58
#